data_AF-A0A7Y9FKE0-F1
#
_entry.id   AF-A0A7Y9FKE0-F1
#
_cell.length_a   1.000
_cell.length_b   1.000
_cell.length_c   1.000
_cell.angle_alpha   90.00
_cell.angle_beta   90.00
_cell.angle_gamma   90.00
#
_symmetry.space_group_name_H-M   'P 1'
#
loop_
_entity.id
_entity.type
_entity.pdbx_description
1 polymer ?
#
loop_
_entity_poly.entity_id
_entity_poly.type
_entity_poly.pdbx_seq_one_letter_code
_entity_poly.pdbx_strand_id
1 'polypeptide(L)' 'MPRCRLCTSNDINAVNEHLAEKLWDSRIGNLEGPIPWSEAGATWQAAFRELAVAARQALQQA' A
#
# COMPACT_ATOMS: atom_id res chain seq x y z
N MET A 1 14.19 -9.13 -18.48
CA MET A 1 12.98 -8.62 -17.81
C MET A 1 13.11 -8.90 -16.33
N PRO A 2 13.26 -7.89 -15.45
CA PRO A 2 13.30 -8.12 -14.02
C PRO A 2 11.97 -8.78 -13.60
N ARG A 3 12.06 -9.89 -12.87
CA ARG A 3 10.87 -10.63 -12.42
C ARG A 3 10.19 -9.80 -11.34
N CYS A 4 9.14 -9.07 -11.71
CA CYS A 4 8.33 -8.32 -10.77
C CYS A 4 7.76 -9.31 -9.74
N ARG A 5 8.18 -9.19 -8.47
CA ARG A 5 7.74 -10.07 -7.37
C ARG A 5 6.23 -9.97 -7.12
N LEU A 6 5.59 -8.89 -7.57
CA LEU A 6 4.14 -8.69 -7.48
C LEU A 6 3.36 -9.46 -8.55
N CYS A 7 3.98 -9.83 -9.67
CA CYS A 7 3.29 -10.49 -10.79
C CYS A 7 2.95 -11.97 -10.54
N THR A 8 3.36 -12.53 -9.41
CA THR A 8 3.08 -13.94 -9.04
C THR A 8 2.17 -14.09 -7.82
N SER A 9 1.65 -13.00 -7.24
CA SER A 9 0.67 -13.12 -6.15
C SER A 9 -0.69 -13.54 -6.70
N ASN A 10 -1.28 -14.58 -6.11
CA ASN A 10 -2.64 -15.03 -6.44
C ASN A 10 -3.72 -14.26 -5.68
N ASP A 11 -3.35 -13.45 -4.69
CA ASP A 11 -4.26 -12.59 -3.94
C ASP A 11 -3.90 -11.11 -4.13
N ILE A 12 -4.65 -10.47 -5.03
CA ILE A 12 -4.47 -9.04 -5.35
C ILE A 12 -4.95 -8.16 -4.19
N ASN A 13 -5.95 -8.61 -3.41
CA ASN A 13 -6.48 -7.83 -2.30
C ASN A 13 -5.50 -7.81 -1.14
N ALA A 14 -4.91 -8.96 -0.80
CA ALA A 14 -3.84 -9.02 0.20
C ALA A 14 -2.62 -8.19 -0.19
N VAL A 15 -2.26 -8.18 -1.48
CA VAL A 15 -1.19 -7.32 -2.01
C VAL A 15 -1.53 -5.85 -1.84
N ASN A 16 -2.74 -5.42 -2.21
CA ASN A 16 -3.15 -4.02 -2.07
C ASN A 16 -3.18 -3.60 -0.59
N GLU A 17 -3.65 -4.47 0.31
CA GLU A 17 -3.68 -4.17 1.75
C GLU A 17 -2.27 -4.03 2.32
N HIS A 18 -1.36 -4.96 1.98
CA HIS A 18 0.03 -4.87 2.40
C HIS A 18 0.73 -3.63 1.84
N LEU A 19 0.43 -3.27 0.60
CA LEU A 19 0.97 -2.07 -0.03
C LEU A 19 0.43 -0.80 0.62
N ALA A 20 -0.85 -0.76 1.01
CA ALA A 20 -1.45 0.35 1.74
C ALA A 20 -0.75 0.57 3.09
N GLU A 21 -0.51 -0.50 3.85
CA GLU A 21 0.23 -0.46 5.11
C GLU A 21 1.65 0.13 4.91
N LYS A 22 2.39 -0.35 3.90
CA LYS A 22 3.75 0.13 3.64
C LYS A 22 3.79 1.57 3.16
N LEU A 23 2.78 2.00 2.40
CA LEU A 23 2.63 3.39 1.98
C LEU A 23 2.32 4.30 3.18
N TRP A 24 1.46 3.86 4.09
CA TRP A 24 1.16 4.55 5.34
C TRP A 24 2.42 4.73 6.20
N ASP A 25 3.15 3.63 6.46
CA ASP A 25 4.41 3.63 7.22
C ASP A 25 5.42 4.65 6.65
N SER A 26 5.51 4.76 5.32
CA SER A 26 6.44 5.65 4.63
C SER A 26 6.16 7.16 4.84
N ARG A 27 4.96 7.50 5.32
CA ARG A 27 4.50 8.88 5.49
C ARG A 27 4.29 9.24 6.95
N ILE A 28 3.62 8.39 7.71
CA ILE A 28 3.09 8.77 9.03
C ILE A 28 4.19 9.04 10.05
N GLY A 29 5.29 8.30 10.00
CA GLY A 29 6.44 8.50 10.89
C GLY A 29 7.06 9.90 10.78
N ASN A 30 6.87 10.58 9.65
CA ASN A 30 7.34 11.95 9.43
C ASN A 30 6.29 13.03 9.76
N LEU A 31 5.01 12.68 9.95
CA LEU A 31 3.90 13.62 10.10
C LEU A 31 3.40 13.70 11.55
N GLU A 32 3.00 12.58 12.13
CA GLU A 32 2.24 12.54 13.40
C GLU A 32 2.83 11.57 14.44
N GLY A 33 3.90 10.85 14.08
CA GLY A 33 4.51 9.81 14.91
C GLY A 33 4.10 8.40 14.45
N PRO A 34 4.57 7.34 15.12
CA PRO A 34 4.32 5.96 14.70
C PRO A 34 2.89 5.53 15.04
N ILE A 35 1.92 5.93 14.22
CA ILE A 35 0.54 5.44 14.30
C ILE A 35 0.45 4.14 13.50
N PRO A 36 0.07 3.01 14.13
CA PRO A 36 -0.13 1.75 13.41
C PRO A 36 -1.20 1.88 12.31
N TRP A 37 -1.04 1.17 11.20
CA TRP A 37 -2.04 1.17 10.11
C TRP A 37 -3.45 0.80 10.59
N SER A 38 -3.56 -0.13 11.54
CA SER A 38 -4.84 -0.52 12.16
C SER A 38 -5.56 0.62 12.88
N GLU A 39 -4.82 1.66 13.27
CA GLU A 39 -5.29 2.82 14.04
C GLU A 39 -5.37 4.10 13.20
N ALA A 40 -5.01 4.04 11.92
CA ALA A 40 -5.03 5.19 11.00
C ALA A 40 -6.42 5.84 10.85
N GLY A 41 -7.49 5.12 11.21
CA GLY A 41 -8.87 5.59 11.06
C GLY A 41 -9.41 5.41 9.64
N ALA A 42 -10.73 5.37 9.51
CA ALA A 42 -11.39 4.95 8.28
C ALA A 42 -11.04 5.81 7.05
N THR A 43 -10.93 7.13 7.24
CA THR A 43 -10.62 8.07 6.14
C THR A 43 -9.23 7.82 5.56
N TRP A 44 -8.21 7.72 6.41
CA TRP A 44 -6.86 7.43 5.97
C TRP A 44 -6.74 6.01 5.43
N GLN A 45 -7.45 5.06 6.03
CA GLN A 45 -7.47 3.70 5.52
C GLN A 45 -8.02 3.61 4.10
N ALA A 46 -9.11 4.32 3.80
CA ALA A 46 -9.66 4.39 2.46
C ALA A 46 -8.66 5.04 1.48
N ALA A 47 -8.10 6.20 1.82
CA ALA A 47 -7.19 6.94 0.95
C ALA A 47 -5.93 6.12 0.58
N PHE A 48 -5.31 5.46 1.54
CA PHE A 48 -4.09 4.67 1.30
C PHE A 48 -4.37 3.34 0.58
N ARG A 49 -5.58 2.76 0.73
CA ARG A 49 -6.02 1.62 -0.11
C ARG A 49 -6.16 2.02 -1.57
N GLU A 50 -6.76 3.16 -1.86
CA GLU A 50 -6.85 3.67 -3.23
C GLU A 50 -5.46 3.93 -3.82
N LEU A 51 -4.56 4.52 -3.04
CA LEU A 51 -3.18 4.75 -3.45
C LEU A 51 -2.42 3.44 -3.73
N ALA A 52 -2.65 2.41 -2.92
CA ALA A 52 -2.06 1.08 -3.14
C ALA A 52 -2.49 0.47 -4.47
N VAL A 53 -3.78 0.59 -4.84
CA VAL A 53 -4.27 0.13 -6.14
C VAL A 53 -3.53 0.83 -7.29
N ALA A 54 -3.42 2.17 -7.22
CA ALA A 54 -2.74 2.97 -8.24
C ALA A 54 -1.24 2.61 -8.34
N ALA A 55 -0.56 2.48 -7.20
CA ALA A 55 0.86 2.11 -7.14
C ALA A 55 1.11 0.72 -7.75
N ARG A 56 0.26 -0.27 -7.44
CA ARG A 56 0.37 -1.61 -8.03
C ARG A 56 0.19 -1.57 -9.55
N GLN A 57 -0.80 -0.83 -10.05
CA GLN A 57 -1.03 -0.69 -11.49
C GLN A 57 0.18 -0.07 -12.20
N ALA A 58 0.76 0.99 -11.63
CA ALA A 58 1.97 1.61 -12.17
C ALA A 58 3.14 0.62 -12.25
N LEU A 59 3.32 -0.23 -11.23
CA LEU A 59 4.37 -1.26 -11.19
C LEU A 59 4.14 -2.43 -12.15
N GLN A 60 2.93 -2.60 -12.68
CA GLN A 60 2.61 -3.61 -13.69
C GLN A 60 2.78 -3.10 -15.12
N GLN A 61 2.79 -1.78 -15.32
CA GLN A 61 2.96 -1.15 -16.62
C GLN A 61 4.42 -0.75 -16.93
N ALA A 62 5.33 -0.94 -15.97
CA ALA A 62 6.75 -0.56 -16.04
C ALA A 62 7.69 -1.68 -16.52
#